data_AF-A0A520W1Y2-F1
#
_entry.id   AF-A0A520W1Y2-F1
#
_cell.length_a   1.000
_cell.length_b   1.000
_cell.length_c   1.000
_cell.angle_alpha   90.00
_cell.angle_beta   90.00
_cell.angle_gamma   90.00
#
_symmetry.space_group_name_H-M   'P 1'
#
loop_
_entity.id
_entity.type
_entity.pdbx_description
1 polymer ?
#
loop_
_entity_poly.entity_id
_entity_poly.type
_entity_poly.pdbx_seq_one_letter_code
_entity_poly.pdbx_strand_id
1 'polypeptide(L)'
;MSSIDINSFVKILTNGLKFYLKNEKVKIEESDFQILENELFSEFSLPYIDQTQTPTQFLNEFVKNKYDVKKIITPQNLGPDAHEQIMLWGLTKAKKLND
;
A
#
# COMPACT_ATOMS: atom_id res chain seq x y z
N MET A 1 8.67 14.31 -15.42
CA MET A 1 8.27 14.03 -14.03
C MET A 1 8.03 12.54 -13.93
N SER A 2 8.79 11.85 -13.08
CA SER A 2 8.77 10.39 -12.97
C SER A 2 7.39 9.93 -12.53
N SER A 3 6.64 9.28 -13.42
CA SER A 3 5.48 8.49 -13.03
C SER A 3 5.94 7.41 -12.06
N ILE A 4 5.20 7.20 -10.98
CA ILE A 4 5.48 6.10 -10.06
C ILE A 4 5.42 4.80 -10.85
N ASP A 5 6.47 3.97 -10.73
CA ASP A 5 6.41 2.60 -11.23
C ASP A 5 5.48 1.80 -10.31
N ILE A 6 4.26 1.57 -10.77
CA ILE A 6 3.21 0.90 -9.99
C ILE A 6 3.64 -0.51 -9.59
N ASN A 7 4.37 -1.24 -10.43
CA ASN A 7 4.84 -2.59 -10.08
C ASN A 7 5.81 -2.55 -8.90
N SER A 8 6.77 -1.62 -8.97
CA SER A 8 7.72 -1.40 -7.87
C SER A 8 6.99 -0.94 -6.61
N PHE A 9 6.06 0.01 -6.75
CA PHE A 9 5.27 0.55 -5.66
C PHE A 9 4.48 -0.53 -4.91
N VAL A 10 3.72 -1.35 -5.65
CA VAL A 10 2.93 -2.45 -5.09
C VAL A 10 3.82 -3.43 -4.34
N LYS A 11 4.95 -3.85 -4.94
CA LYS A 11 5.89 -4.78 -4.29
C LYS A 11 6.49 -4.21 -3.01
N ILE A 12 6.84 -2.93 -3.00
CA ILE A 12 7.39 -2.26 -1.81
C ILE A 12 6.34 -2.26 -0.69
N LEU A 13 5.09 -1.91 -1.01
CA LEU A 13 3.99 -1.93 -0.04
C LEU A 13 3.72 -3.33 0.52
N THR A 14 3.62 -4.34 -0.35
CA THR A 14 3.30 -5.71 0.08
C THR A 14 4.45 -6.34 0.87
N ASN A 15 5.70 -6.10 0.49
CA ASN A 15 6.86 -6.57 1.25
C ASN A 15 6.94 -5.90 2.64
N GLY A 16 6.73 -4.58 2.70
CA GLY A 16 6.65 -3.84 3.96
C GLY A 16 5.56 -4.38 4.88
N LEU A 17 4.38 -4.68 4.31
CA LEU A 17 3.28 -5.27 5.06
C LEU A 17 3.59 -6.70 5.53
N LYS A 18 4.15 -7.56 4.69
CA LYS A 18 4.57 -8.93 5.07
C LYS A 18 5.52 -8.88 6.25
N PHE A 19 6.51 -7.99 6.21
CA PHE A 19 7.48 -7.83 7.29
C PHE A 19 6.81 -7.36 8.58
N TYR A 20 5.94 -6.34 8.49
CA TYR A 20 5.18 -5.84 9.63
C TYR A 20 4.33 -6.93 10.29
N LEU A 21 3.53 -7.66 9.52
CA LEU A 21 2.64 -8.72 10.04
C LEU A 21 3.41 -9.89 10.66
N LYS A 22 4.55 -10.28 10.08
CA LYS A 22 5.43 -11.30 10.67
C LYS A 22 5.96 -10.86 12.04
N ASN A 23 6.32 -9.59 12.20
CA ASN A 23 6.78 -9.05 13.49
C ASN A 23 5.65 -9.00 14.54
N GLU A 24 4.41 -8.78 14.10
CA GLU A 24 3.21 -8.87 14.94
C GLU A 24 2.75 -10.33 15.17
N LYS A 25 3.54 -11.32 14.73
CA LYS A 25 3.25 -12.77 14.85
C LYS A 25 1.94 -13.20 14.18
N VAL A 26 1.50 -12.46 13.17
CA VAL A 26 0.34 -12.81 12.34
C VAL A 26 0.78 -13.89 11.35
N LYS A 27 0.01 -14.99 11.30
CA LYS A 27 0.22 -16.04 10.31
C LYS A 27 -0.34 -15.57 8.97
N ILE A 28 0.54 -15.27 8.02
CA ILE A 28 0.17 -14.82 6.69
C ILE A 28 0.04 -15.99 5.71
N GLU A 29 -0.86 -15.87 4.74
CA GLU A 29 -0.95 -16.78 3.59
C GLU A 29 -0.46 -16.07 2.33
N GLU A 30 0.40 -16.74 1.55
CA GLU A 30 1.01 -16.13 0.36
C GLU A 30 -0.03 -15.84 -0.73
N SER A 31 -1.09 -16.67 -0.82
CA SER A 31 -2.25 -16.47 -1.69
C SER A 31 -2.98 -15.16 -1.42
N ASP A 32 -3.15 -14.78 -0.15
CA ASP A 32 -3.78 -13.51 0.22
C ASP A 32 -2.96 -12.32 -0.26
N PHE A 33 -1.63 -12.44 -0.22
CA PHE A 33 -0.75 -11.39 -0.72
C PHE A 33 -0.73 -11.30 -2.24
N GLN A 34 -0.91 -12.41 -2.95
CA GLN A 34 -1.06 -12.36 -4.40
C GLN A 34 -2.37 -11.69 -4.82
N ILE A 35 -3.45 -11.88 -4.05
CA ILE A 35 -4.71 -11.14 -4.24
C ILE A 35 -4.48 -9.65 -3.94
N LEU A 36 -3.85 -9.33 -2.82
CA LEU A 36 -3.53 -7.94 -2.44
C LEU A 36 -2.70 -7.22 -3.51
N GLU A 37 -1.68 -7.88 -4.08
CA GLU A 37 -0.85 -7.29 -5.13
C GLU A 37 -1.68 -6.91 -6.36
N ASN A 38 -2.60 -7.79 -6.79
CA ASN A 38 -3.50 -7.51 -7.91
C ASN A 38 -4.47 -6.36 -7.60
N GLU A 39 -5.03 -6.34 -6.40
CA GLU A 39 -5.96 -5.30 -5.95
C GLU A 39 -5.28 -3.92 -5.86
N LEU A 40 -4.10 -3.85 -5.24
CA LEU A 40 -3.29 -2.63 -5.19
C LEU A 40 -2.88 -2.16 -6.59
N PHE A 41 -2.47 -3.10 -7.45
CA PHE A 41 -2.11 -2.76 -8.83
C PHE A 41 -3.30 -2.16 -9.58
N SER A 42 -4.48 -2.76 -9.43
CA SER A 42 -5.71 -2.24 -10.05
C SER A 42 -6.06 -0.85 -9.56
N GLU A 43 -6.06 -0.62 -8.24
CA GLU A 43 -6.37 0.68 -7.64
C GLU A 43 -5.37 1.76 -8.07
N PHE A 44 -4.07 1.51 -7.92
CA PHE A 44 -3.04 2.53 -8.18
C PHE A 44 -2.67 2.70 -9.65
N SER A 45 -3.23 1.87 -10.54
CA SER A 45 -3.22 2.11 -12.00
C SER A 45 -4.28 3.10 -12.46
N LEU A 46 -5.29 3.39 -11.62
CA LEU A 46 -6.29 4.40 -11.95
C LEU A 46 -5.68 5.80 -11.96
N PRO A 47 -6.26 6.74 -12.76
CA PRO A 47 -5.96 8.15 -12.63
C PRO A 47 -6.11 8.61 -11.17
N TYR A 48 -5.28 9.56 -10.73
CA TYR A 48 -5.26 9.98 -9.32
C TYR A 48 -6.61 10.48 -8.79
N ILE A 49 -7.45 11.07 -9.65
CA ILE A 49 -8.79 11.55 -9.33
C ILE A 49 -9.77 10.40 -9.05
N ASP A 50 -9.54 9.24 -9.68
CA ASP A 50 -10.39 8.06 -9.59
C ASP A 50 -9.94 7.08 -8.48
N GLN A 51 -8.72 7.27 -7.94
CA GLN A 51 -8.23 6.51 -6.80
C GLN A 51 -9.04 6.86 -5.54
N THR A 52 -9.68 5.85 -4.98
CA THR A 52 -10.64 5.92 -3.87
C THR A 52 -9.97 5.87 -2.51
N GLN A 53 -8.79 5.27 -2.41
CA GLN A 53 -8.08 5.10 -1.13
C GLN A 53 -6.64 5.59 -1.17
N THR A 54 -6.12 5.98 0.00
CA THR A 54 -4.67 6.06 0.22
C THR A 54 -4.06 4.66 0.35
N PRO A 55 -2.76 4.50 0.08
CA PRO A 55 -2.07 3.22 0.25
C PRO A 55 -2.26 2.62 1.64
N THR A 56 -2.15 3.41 2.71
CA THR A 56 -2.33 2.90 4.07
C THR A 56 -3.76 2.59 4.42
N GLN A 57 -4.76 3.32 3.91
CA GLN A 57 -6.17 2.95 4.07
C GLN A 57 -6.43 1.58 3.45
N PHE A 58 -5.96 1.38 2.23
CA PHE A 58 -6.11 0.10 1.51
C PHE A 58 -5.53 -1.06 2.32
N LEU A 59 -4.28 -0.93 2.78
CA LEU A 59 -3.61 -1.96 3.55
C LEU A 59 -4.31 -2.20 4.90
N ASN A 60 -4.78 -1.16 5.59
CA ASN A 60 -5.52 -1.32 6.83
C ASN A 60 -6.83 -2.10 6.64
N GLU A 61 -7.59 -1.80 5.57
CA GLU A 61 -8.82 -2.53 5.25
C GLU A 61 -8.52 -4.00 4.95
N PHE A 62 -7.53 -4.27 4.10
CA PHE A 62 -7.12 -5.64 3.77
C PHE A 62 -6.77 -6.44 5.02
N VAL A 63 -5.89 -5.91 5.89
CA VAL A 63 -5.41 -6.66 7.05
C VAL A 63 -6.53 -6.85 8.08
N LYS A 64 -7.38 -5.85 8.28
CA LYS A 64 -8.57 -5.98 9.14
C LYS A 64 -9.49 -7.09 8.64
N ASN A 65 -9.75 -7.15 7.33
CA ASN A 65 -10.68 -8.10 6.74
C ASN A 65 -10.10 -9.53 6.68
N LYS A 66 -8.80 -9.68 6.44
CA LYS A 66 -8.14 -10.98 6.26
C LYS A 66 -7.60 -11.59 7.54
N TYR A 67 -7.10 -10.76 8.45
CA TYR A 67 -6.33 -11.22 9.62
C TYR A 67 -6.87 -10.69 10.96
N ASP A 68 -8.00 -9.97 10.99
CA ASP A 68 -8.59 -9.31 12.17
C ASP A 68 -7.59 -8.43 12.98
N VAL A 69 -6.59 -7.88 12.30
CA VAL A 69 -5.65 -6.94 12.94
C VAL A 69 -6.32 -5.57 13.03
N LYS A 70 -6.59 -5.13 14.26
CA LYS A 70 -7.22 -3.83 14.56
C LYS A 70 -6.23 -2.68 14.69
N LYS A 71 -4.92 -3.00 14.73
CA LYS A 71 -3.86 -2.01 14.87
C LYS A 71 -3.71 -1.24 13.56
N ILE A 72 -3.76 0.08 13.67
CA ILE A 72 -3.66 0.97 12.51
C ILE A 72 -2.22 0.98 12.02
N ILE A 73 -2.04 0.56 10.77
CA ILE A 73 -0.78 0.57 10.04
C ILE A 73 -0.55 1.98 9.51
N THR A 74 0.58 2.57 9.90
CA THR A 74 1.09 3.84 9.40
C THR A 74 2.21 3.60 8.38
N PRO A 75 2.57 4.58 7.53
CA PRO A 75 3.64 4.40 6.55
C PRO A 75 4.97 3.94 7.18
N GLN A 76 5.27 4.43 8.38
CA GLN A 76 6.49 4.09 9.12
C GLN A 76 6.54 2.61 9.54
N ASN A 77 5.38 1.98 9.75
CA ASN A 77 5.31 0.57 10.11
C ASN A 77 5.71 -0.36 8.95
N LEU A 78 5.65 0.13 7.71
CA LEU A 78 5.94 -0.62 6.50
C LEU A 78 7.43 -0.57 6.10
N GLY A 79 8.25 0.16 6.85
CA GLY A 79 9.67 0.36 6.57
C GLY A 79 9.96 1.63 5.75
N PRO A 80 11.25 2.00 5.63
CA PRO A 80 11.67 3.27 5.04
C PRO A 80 11.28 3.40 3.56
N ASP A 81 11.46 2.34 2.77
CA ASP A 81 11.17 2.37 1.33
C ASP A 81 9.68 2.59 1.08
N ALA A 82 8.82 1.86 1.81
CA ALA A 82 7.37 2.02 1.71
C ALA A 82 6.93 3.42 2.17
N HIS A 83 7.51 3.93 3.26
CA HIS A 83 7.24 5.27 3.72
C HIS A 83 7.58 6.33 2.65
N GLU A 84 8.77 6.25 2.05
CA GLU A 84 9.20 7.18 1.00
C GLU A 84 8.26 7.10 -0.22
N GLN A 85 7.92 5.90 -0.68
CA GLN A 85 7.05 5.73 -1.83
C GLN A 85 5.62 6.25 -1.59
N ILE A 86 5.08 6.07 -0.37
CA ILE A 86 3.78 6.63 0.00
C ILE A 86 3.81 8.17 -0.01
N MET A 87 4.90 8.77 0.46
CA MET A 87 5.09 10.22 0.41
C MET A 87 5.18 10.72 -1.04
N LEU A 88 5.95 10.03 -1.89
CA LEU A 88 6.06 10.36 -3.31
C LEU A 88 4.71 10.25 -4.03
N TRP A 89 3.91 9.22 -3.72
CA TRP A 89 2.54 9.08 -4.20
C TRP A 89 1.67 10.26 -3.79
N GLY A 90 1.66 10.65 -2.51
CA GLY A 90 0.85 11.76 -2.02
C GLY A 90 1.24 13.09 -2.66
N LEU A 91 2.55 13.37 -2.79
CA LEU A 91 3.05 14.57 -3.45
C LEU A 91 2.70 14.62 -4.94
N THR A 92 2.78 13.48 -5.63
CA THR A 92 2.47 13.40 -7.06
C THR A 92 0.96 13.56 -7.30
N LYS A 93 0.12 12.92 -6.49
CA LYS A 93 -1.34 13.09 -6.51
C LYS A 93 -1.72 14.56 -6.27
N ALA A 94 -1.16 15.20 -5.25
CA ALA A 94 -1.47 16.60 -4.93
C ALA A 94 -1.07 17.56 -6.06
N LYS A 95 0.08 17.34 -6.72
CA LYS A 95 0.48 18.14 -7.89
C LYS A 95 -0.51 17.97 -9.05
N LYS A 96 -0.89 16.73 -9.36
CA LYS A 96 -1.78 16.41 -10.49
C LYS A 96 -3.22 16.86 -10.31
N LEU A 97 -3.67 17.10 -9.08
CA LEU A 97 -5.02 17.61 -8.80
C LEU A 97 -5.06 19.15 -8.78
N ASN A 98 -3.91 19.81 -8.67
CA ASN A 98 -3.79 21.27 -8.67
C ASN A 98 -3.34 21.84 -10.04
N ASP A 99 -2.97 20.97 -10.99
CA ASP A 99 -2.74 21.29 -12.40
C ASP A 99 -4.07 21.29 -13.17
#